data_AF-A0AA97IWV0-F1
#
_entry.id   AF-A0AA97IWV0-F1
#
_cell.length_a   1.000
_cell.length_b   1.000
_cell.length_c   1.000
_cell.angle_alpha   90.00
_cell.angle_beta   90.00
_cell.angle_gamma   90.00
#
_symmetry.space_group_name_H-M   'P 1'
#
loop_
_entity.id
_entity.type
_entity.pdbx_description
1 polymer ?
#
loop_
_entity_poly.entity_id
_entity_poly.type
_entity_poly.pdbx_seq_one_letter_code
_entity_poly.pdbx_strand_id
1 'polypeptide(L)'
;MSLKKEGAQKKWVALKEKLGPQDSDQTEANLENAEPELCIRLLQIPSVVNYSGLKKRLESSDDNWMVQFLELCGLDLLLEALDRLSGRGVSKISDALLQLTCINCVRAVMNSHQGIEYIVSNEGYVRKLSQALDTSNVMVKKQVFELLAALCIYSVDGHALALDALDHYKTVKNQQYRFSVILNELLATDNVPYMITLLSAINAVILGTEELRARTQLRNEFIGLQLLDILTKLR
;
A
#
# COMPACT_ATOMS: atom_id res chain seq x y z
N MET A 1 12.56 -0.38 -56.03
CA MET A 1 12.39 -0.07 -54.58
C MET A 1 11.91 -1.24 -53.71
N SER A 2 11.54 -2.41 -54.28
CA SER A 2 10.99 -3.53 -53.49
C SER A 2 12.05 -4.36 -52.72
N LEU A 3 13.24 -4.55 -53.29
CA LEU A 3 14.29 -5.43 -52.72
C LEU A 3 14.88 -4.96 -51.38
N LYS A 4 14.85 -3.65 -51.08
CA LYS A 4 15.35 -3.11 -49.80
C LYS A 4 14.40 -3.37 -48.63
N LYS A 5 13.09 -3.50 -48.87
CA LYS A 5 12.09 -3.79 -47.81
C LYS A 5 12.18 -5.23 -47.33
N GLU A 6 12.40 -6.20 -48.23
CA GLU A 6 12.53 -7.62 -47.88
C GLU A 6 13.75 -7.90 -47.00
N GLY A 7 14.89 -7.24 -47.28
CA GLY A 7 16.10 -7.39 -46.47
C GLY A 7 15.95 -6.81 -45.05
N ALA A 8 15.16 -5.76 -44.89
CA ALA A 8 14.86 -5.18 -43.58
C ALA A 8 13.93 -6.10 -42.77
N GLN A 9 12.90 -6.67 -43.41
CA GLN A 9 11.96 -7.59 -42.77
C GLN A 9 12.68 -8.86 -42.26
N LYS A 10 13.58 -9.43 -43.08
CA LYS A 10 14.37 -10.61 -42.69
C LYS A 10 15.34 -10.31 -41.55
N LYS A 11 15.94 -9.11 -41.53
CA LYS A 11 16.78 -8.66 -40.40
C LYS A 11 15.97 -8.46 -39.12
N TRP A 12 14.76 -7.93 -39.22
CA TRP A 12 13.84 -7.76 -38.08
C TRP A 12 13.39 -9.10 -37.49
N VAL A 13 13.08 -10.09 -38.34
CA VAL A 13 12.71 -11.44 -37.88
C VAL A 13 13.90 -12.13 -37.22
N ALA A 14 15.09 -12.06 -37.80
CA ALA A 14 16.30 -12.63 -37.20
C ALA A 14 16.71 -11.92 -35.88
N LEU A 15 16.43 -10.63 -35.75
CA LEU A 15 16.63 -9.89 -34.50
C LEU A 15 15.62 -10.34 -33.44
N LYS A 16 14.36 -10.57 -33.83
CA LYS A 16 13.29 -11.06 -32.95
C LYS A 16 13.52 -12.51 -32.49
N GLU A 17 14.17 -13.31 -33.32
CA GLU A 17 14.54 -14.70 -33.03
C GLU A 17 15.79 -14.77 -32.14
N LYS A 18 16.74 -13.83 -32.30
CA LYS A 18 17.87 -13.62 -31.37
C LYS A 18 17.45 -12.96 -30.05
N LEU A 19 16.36 -12.21 -30.06
CA LEU A 19 15.65 -11.65 -28.91
C LEU A 19 14.45 -12.53 -28.53
N GLY A 20 14.54 -13.85 -28.71
CA GLY A 20 13.57 -14.80 -28.15
C GLY A 20 13.26 -14.40 -26.70
N PRO A 21 12.03 -14.66 -26.20
CA PRO A 21 11.55 -14.07 -24.96
C PRO A 21 12.63 -14.25 -23.90
N GLN A 22 13.29 -13.17 -23.51
CA GLN A 22 14.05 -13.16 -22.27
C GLN A 22 13.00 -13.13 -21.16
N ASP A 23 12.33 -14.26 -20.97
CA ASP A 23 11.73 -14.66 -19.72
C ASP A 23 12.89 -14.92 -18.74
N SER A 24 13.45 -13.82 -18.22
CA SER A 24 13.97 -13.78 -16.87
C SER A 24 14.11 -12.30 -16.50
N ASP A 25 13.14 -11.79 -15.75
CA ASP A 25 13.34 -10.65 -14.86
C ASP A 25 14.54 -10.98 -13.94
N GLN A 26 15.77 -10.70 -14.36
CA GLN A 26 16.95 -10.75 -13.48
C GLN A 26 16.97 -9.58 -12.48
N THR A 27 15.89 -8.80 -12.41
CA THR A 27 15.68 -7.64 -11.55
C THR A 27 15.04 -7.97 -10.20
N GLU A 28 14.71 -9.24 -9.94
CA GLU A 28 14.04 -9.66 -8.71
C GLU A 28 14.72 -10.86 -8.07
N ALA A 29 14.69 -10.94 -6.74
CA ALA A 29 15.17 -12.12 -6.03
C ALA A 29 14.26 -13.31 -6.38
N ASN A 30 14.83 -14.41 -6.87
CA ASN A 30 14.07 -15.63 -7.11
C ASN A 30 13.71 -16.28 -5.76
N LEU A 31 12.52 -15.96 -5.25
CA LEU A 31 12.00 -16.46 -3.99
C LEU A 31 10.78 -17.38 -4.17
N GLU A 32 10.49 -17.85 -5.39
CA GLU A 32 9.25 -18.56 -5.72
C GLU A 32 8.97 -19.78 -4.80
N ASN A 33 10.04 -20.45 -4.34
CA ASN A 33 9.98 -21.58 -3.40
C ASN A 33 10.74 -21.31 -2.09
N ALA A 34 10.91 -20.04 -1.71
CA ALA A 34 11.63 -19.69 -0.49
C ALA A 34 10.79 -20.00 0.76
N GLU A 35 11.45 -20.53 1.79
CA GLU A 35 10.89 -20.70 3.13
C GLU A 35 10.76 -19.34 3.85
N PRO A 36 9.81 -19.19 4.79
CA PRO A 36 9.58 -17.94 5.51
C PRO A 36 10.85 -17.38 6.17
N GLU A 37 11.70 -18.23 6.77
CA GLU A 37 12.93 -17.81 7.46
C GLU A 37 13.95 -17.15 6.51
N LEU A 38 14.01 -17.60 5.25
CA LEU A 38 14.84 -16.94 4.26
C LEU A 38 14.29 -15.56 3.93
N CYS A 39 12.97 -15.46 3.73
CA CYS A 39 12.29 -14.19 3.50
C CYS A 39 12.50 -13.19 4.66
N ILE A 40 12.43 -13.64 5.91
CA ILE A 40 12.70 -12.82 7.11
C ILE A 40 14.14 -12.29 7.12
N ARG A 41 15.13 -13.13 6.78
CA ARG A 41 16.52 -12.68 6.69
C ARG A 41 16.74 -11.66 5.57
N LEU A 42 16.08 -11.84 4.43
CA LEU A 42 16.17 -10.90 3.31
C LEU A 42 15.45 -9.58 3.59
N LEU A 43 14.38 -9.57 4.39
CA LEU A 43 13.72 -8.34 4.88
C LEU A 43 14.68 -7.43 5.66
N GLN A 44 15.63 -8.01 6.39
CA GLN A 44 16.63 -7.26 7.14
C GLN A 44 17.70 -6.61 6.24
N ILE A 45 17.67 -6.88 4.93
CA ILE A 45 18.53 -6.27 3.92
C ILE A 45 17.64 -5.49 2.94
N PRO A 46 17.25 -4.23 3.26
CA PRO A 46 16.31 -3.47 2.43
C PRO A 46 16.88 -3.21 1.04
N SER A 47 16.25 -3.80 0.04
CA SER A 47 16.53 -3.54 -1.37
C SER A 47 15.27 -3.75 -2.20
N VAL A 48 15.18 -3.06 -3.34
CA VAL A 48 14.04 -3.21 -4.26
C VAL A 48 13.93 -4.67 -4.72
N VAL A 49 15.06 -5.32 -4.97
CA VAL A 49 15.17 -6.73 -5.42
C VAL A 49 14.63 -7.71 -4.37
N ASN A 50 14.95 -7.50 -3.09
CA ASN A 50 14.47 -8.36 -2.00
C ASN A 50 12.97 -8.17 -1.77
N TYR A 51 12.49 -6.93 -1.76
CA TYR A 51 11.06 -6.68 -1.58
C TYR A 51 10.22 -7.09 -2.79
N SER A 52 10.71 -6.97 -4.03
CA SER A 52 9.98 -7.43 -5.21
C SER A 52 9.84 -8.95 -5.23
N GLY A 53 10.94 -9.67 -4.94
CA GLY A 53 10.92 -11.12 -4.79
C GLY A 53 10.00 -11.56 -3.64
N LEU A 54 10.05 -10.87 -2.49
CA LEU A 54 9.19 -11.18 -1.35
C LEU A 54 7.72 -10.96 -1.68
N LYS A 55 7.39 -9.84 -2.34
CA LYS A 55 6.03 -9.53 -2.77
C LYS A 55 5.47 -10.68 -3.60
N LYS A 56 6.20 -11.16 -4.62
CA LYS A 56 5.75 -12.30 -5.44
C LYS A 56 5.54 -13.55 -4.60
N ARG A 57 6.46 -13.83 -3.66
CA ARG A 57 6.35 -14.99 -2.77
C ARG A 57 5.17 -14.91 -1.79
N LEU A 58 4.80 -13.71 -1.34
CA LEU A 58 3.61 -13.45 -0.54
C LEU A 58 2.32 -13.59 -1.35
N GLU A 59 2.32 -13.17 -2.62
CA GLU A 59 1.16 -13.29 -3.51
C GLU A 59 0.87 -14.74 -3.92
N SER A 60 1.90 -15.60 -3.97
CA SER A 60 1.77 -17.02 -4.31
C SER A 60 1.74 -17.97 -3.10
N SER A 61 1.80 -17.46 -1.87
CA SER A 61 1.85 -18.29 -0.66
C SER A 61 0.51 -18.94 -0.34
N ASP A 62 0.55 -20.16 0.19
CA ASP A 62 -0.60 -20.77 0.87
C ASP A 62 -0.77 -20.24 2.31
N ASP A 63 -1.89 -20.62 2.93
CA ASP A 63 -2.25 -20.22 4.28
C ASP A 63 -1.20 -20.64 5.33
N ASN A 64 -0.63 -21.84 5.22
CA ASN A 64 0.34 -22.34 6.19
C ASN A 64 1.63 -21.52 6.13
N TRP A 65 2.13 -21.23 4.94
CA TRP A 65 3.30 -20.38 4.76
C TRP A 65 3.05 -18.96 5.28
N MET A 66 1.87 -18.38 5.01
CA MET A 66 1.51 -17.05 5.50
C MET A 66 1.49 -17.00 7.03
N VAL A 67 0.89 -17.99 7.69
CA VAL A 67 0.88 -18.08 9.16
C VAL A 67 2.31 -18.13 9.71
N GLN A 68 3.17 -18.99 9.15
CA GLN A 68 4.57 -19.08 9.60
C GLN A 68 5.33 -17.76 9.39
N PHE A 69 5.12 -17.06 8.27
CA PHE A 69 5.71 -15.76 8.02
C PHE A 69 5.28 -14.72 9.07
N LEU A 70 4.02 -14.73 9.48
CA LEU A 70 3.48 -13.84 10.50
C LEU A 70 4.00 -14.18 11.91
N GLU A 71 4.07 -15.47 12.26
CA GLU A 71 4.64 -15.96 13.52
C GLU A 71 6.12 -15.62 13.67
N LEU A 72 6.85 -15.54 12.55
CA LEU A 72 8.25 -15.11 12.50
C LEU A 72 8.41 -13.57 12.43
N CYS A 73 7.38 -12.82 12.81
CA CYS A 73 7.37 -11.35 12.86
C CYS A 73 7.60 -10.67 11.49
N GLY A 74 7.24 -11.33 10.38
CA GLY A 74 7.45 -10.79 9.04
C GLY A 74 6.71 -9.48 8.78
N LEU A 75 5.49 -9.36 9.30
CA LEU A 75 4.70 -8.14 9.20
C LEU A 75 5.30 -7.00 10.05
N ASP A 76 5.80 -7.28 11.25
CA ASP A 76 6.47 -6.29 12.09
C ASP A 76 7.69 -5.70 11.38
N LEU A 77 8.52 -6.54 10.79
CA LEU A 77 9.72 -6.11 10.06
C LEU A 77 9.36 -5.26 8.84
N LEU A 78 8.29 -5.61 8.11
CA LEU A 78 7.79 -4.83 6.98
C LEU A 78 7.31 -3.43 7.41
N LEU A 79 6.53 -3.35 8.48
CA LEU A 79 6.01 -2.07 8.98
C LEU A 79 7.11 -1.21 9.61
N GLU A 80 8.05 -1.82 10.34
CA GLU A 80 9.21 -1.10 10.87
C GLU A 80 10.13 -0.60 9.76
N ALA A 81 10.31 -1.39 8.69
CA ALA A 81 11.04 -0.93 7.52
C ALA A 81 10.33 0.24 6.84
N LEU A 82 8.99 0.17 6.70
CA LEU A 82 8.21 1.24 6.10
C LEU A 82 8.27 2.54 6.91
N ASP A 83 8.20 2.45 8.24
CA ASP A 83 8.34 3.60 9.15
C ASP A 83 9.73 4.27 9.00
N ARG A 84 10.81 3.46 9.09
CA ARG A 84 12.19 3.94 8.88
C ARG A 84 12.39 4.61 7.53
N LEU A 85 11.74 4.09 6.47
CA LEU A 85 11.83 4.66 5.14
C LEU A 85 11.01 5.95 5.02
N SER A 86 9.85 6.03 5.67
CA SER A 86 8.94 7.18 5.61
C SER A 86 9.53 8.41 6.30
N GLY A 87 10.23 8.22 7.43
CA GLY A 87 10.86 9.31 8.17
C GLY A 87 12.10 9.94 7.51
N ARG A 88 12.71 9.30 6.50
CA ARG A 88 13.98 9.76 5.90
C ARG A 88 13.85 10.77 4.76
N GLY A 89 12.62 11.10 4.34
CA GLY A 89 12.39 11.86 3.12
C GLY A 89 12.83 11.09 1.87
N VAL A 90 12.31 11.46 0.71
CA VAL A 90 12.64 10.79 -0.56
C VAL A 90 13.73 11.58 -1.28
N SER A 91 14.99 11.19 -1.09
CA SER A 91 16.14 11.90 -1.67
C SER A 91 16.51 11.39 -3.08
N LYS A 92 16.23 10.11 -3.34
CA LYS A 92 16.55 9.43 -4.59
C LYS A 92 15.35 8.63 -5.10
N ILE A 93 15.31 8.41 -6.41
CA ILE A 93 14.31 7.54 -7.06
C ILE A 93 14.36 6.13 -6.46
N SER A 94 15.55 5.63 -6.12
CA SER A 94 15.73 4.33 -5.45
C SER A 94 14.98 4.26 -4.11
N ASP A 95 14.95 5.35 -3.34
CA ASP A 95 14.29 5.41 -2.04
C ASP A 95 12.76 5.38 -2.22
N ALA A 96 12.26 6.12 -3.22
CA ALA A 96 10.85 6.12 -3.59
C ALA A 96 10.37 4.73 -4.00
N LEU A 97 11.16 4.05 -4.85
CA LEU A 97 10.89 2.69 -5.30
C LEU A 97 10.94 1.70 -4.13
N LEU A 98 11.94 1.81 -3.27
CA LEU A 98 12.08 0.93 -2.11
C LEU A 98 10.87 1.05 -1.16
N GLN A 99 10.42 2.27 -0.87
CA GLN A 99 9.19 2.49 -0.08
C GLN A 99 7.97 1.87 -0.76
N LEU A 100 7.80 2.10 -2.07
CA LEU A 100 6.65 1.60 -2.81
C LEU A 100 6.63 0.07 -2.85
N THR A 101 7.77 -0.59 -3.05
CA THR A 101 7.84 -2.05 -3.03
C THR A 101 7.62 -2.61 -1.63
N CYS A 102 8.06 -1.91 -0.58
CA CYS A 102 7.81 -2.28 0.82
C CYS A 102 6.30 -2.28 1.15
N ILE A 103 5.58 -1.20 0.83
CA ILE A 103 4.12 -1.15 1.08
C ILE A 103 3.36 -2.17 0.22
N ASN A 104 3.85 -2.51 -0.98
CA ASN A 104 3.26 -3.58 -1.79
C ASN A 104 3.40 -4.96 -1.12
N CYS A 105 4.45 -5.21 -0.34
CA CYS A 105 4.55 -6.45 0.46
C CYS A 105 3.48 -6.48 1.56
N VAL A 106 3.27 -5.35 2.25
CA VAL A 106 2.19 -5.23 3.27
C VAL A 106 0.82 -5.46 2.63
N ARG A 107 0.59 -4.91 1.44
CA ARG A 107 -0.63 -5.19 0.67
C ARG A 107 -0.77 -6.67 0.36
N ALA A 108 0.30 -7.34 -0.08
CA ALA A 108 0.26 -8.76 -0.39
C ALA A 108 -0.14 -9.60 0.85
N VAL A 109 0.39 -9.26 2.03
CA VAL A 109 -0.06 -9.86 3.31
C VAL A 109 -1.55 -9.62 3.53
N MET A 110 -2.02 -8.36 3.45
CA MET A 110 -3.41 -8.02 3.74
C MET A 110 -4.42 -8.56 2.70
N ASN A 111 -3.95 -8.94 1.51
CA ASN A 111 -4.76 -9.62 0.50
C ASN A 111 -4.95 -11.12 0.78
N SER A 112 -4.15 -11.70 1.68
CA SER A 112 -4.36 -13.06 2.18
C SER A 112 -5.37 -13.06 3.31
N HIS A 113 -6.25 -14.08 3.34
CA HIS A 113 -7.22 -14.25 4.43
C HIS A 113 -6.53 -14.34 5.80
N GLN A 114 -5.48 -15.15 5.91
CA GLN A 114 -4.70 -15.27 7.16
C GLN A 114 -4.05 -13.94 7.54
N GLY A 115 -3.55 -13.18 6.57
CA GLY A 115 -2.89 -11.90 6.81
C GLY A 115 -3.84 -10.81 7.32
N ILE A 116 -5.02 -10.66 6.70
CA ILE A 116 -6.00 -9.67 7.17
C ILE A 116 -6.61 -10.04 8.53
N GLU A 117 -6.92 -11.33 8.77
CA GLU A 117 -7.40 -11.81 10.08
C GLU A 117 -6.36 -11.54 11.19
N TYR A 118 -5.09 -11.78 10.89
CA TYR A 118 -4.00 -11.50 11.82
C TYR A 118 -3.88 -10.00 12.13
N ILE A 119 -4.06 -9.12 11.13
CA ILE A 119 -4.06 -7.66 11.32
C ILE A 119 -5.26 -7.22 12.15
N VAL A 120 -6.46 -7.71 11.84
CA VAL A 120 -7.69 -7.33 12.56
C VAL A 120 -7.67 -7.82 14.00
N SER A 121 -6.99 -8.92 14.28
CA SER A 121 -6.81 -9.44 15.64
C SER A 121 -5.80 -8.65 16.49
N ASN A 122 -5.09 -7.67 15.91
CA ASN A 122 -3.96 -6.99 16.55
C ASN A 122 -3.96 -5.47 16.27
N GLU A 123 -4.47 -4.68 17.22
CA GLU A 123 -4.70 -3.23 17.04
C GLU A 123 -3.43 -2.44 16.65
N GLY A 124 -2.25 -2.90 17.09
CA GLY A 124 -0.98 -2.20 16.88
C GLY A 124 -0.57 -2.06 15.42
N TYR A 125 -0.96 -2.99 14.54
CA TYR A 125 -0.49 -2.98 13.14
C TYR A 125 -1.12 -1.86 12.31
N VAL A 126 -2.41 -1.58 12.52
CA VAL A 126 -3.10 -0.54 11.75
C VAL A 126 -2.60 0.85 12.15
N ARG A 127 -2.26 1.05 13.43
CA ARG A 127 -1.56 2.26 13.90
C ARG A 127 -0.16 2.40 13.29
N LYS A 128 0.64 1.33 13.26
CA LYS A 128 1.96 1.35 12.58
C LYS A 128 1.81 1.65 11.09
N LEU A 129 0.79 1.08 10.42
CA LEU A 129 0.50 1.35 9.02
C LEU A 129 0.16 2.83 8.77
N SER A 130 -0.61 3.47 9.66
CA SER A 130 -0.97 4.89 9.49
C SER A 130 0.23 5.84 9.62
N GLN A 131 1.29 5.45 10.35
CA GLN A 131 2.53 6.23 10.42
C GLN A 131 3.22 6.36 9.05
N ALA A 132 3.03 5.41 8.14
CA ALA A 132 3.56 5.48 6.79
C ALA A 132 2.99 6.64 5.94
N LEU A 133 1.94 7.33 6.42
CA LEU A 133 1.42 8.56 5.81
C LEU A 133 2.41 9.74 5.89
N ASP A 134 3.45 9.64 6.71
CA ASP A 134 4.49 10.68 6.86
C ASP A 134 5.42 10.83 5.67
N THR A 135 5.48 9.83 4.80
CA THR A 135 6.32 9.89 3.60
C THR A 135 5.87 11.01 2.66
N SER A 136 6.81 11.63 1.95
CA SER A 136 6.48 12.52 0.83
C SER A 136 6.04 11.76 -0.44
N ASN A 137 6.11 10.43 -0.45
CA ASN A 137 5.73 9.60 -1.60
C ASN A 137 4.21 9.41 -1.69
N VAL A 138 3.57 10.18 -2.57
CA VAL A 138 2.12 10.12 -2.82
C VAL A 138 1.65 8.70 -3.17
N MET A 139 2.46 7.91 -3.88
CA MET A 139 2.08 6.54 -4.23
C MET A 139 1.98 5.63 -3.01
N VAL A 140 2.84 5.84 -2.00
CA VAL A 140 2.77 5.10 -0.73
C VAL A 140 1.57 5.56 0.08
N LYS A 141 1.32 6.88 0.18
CA LYS A 141 0.11 7.38 0.88
C LYS A 141 -1.17 6.83 0.24
N LYS A 142 -1.24 6.80 -1.10
CA LYS A 142 -2.35 6.19 -1.84
C LYS A 142 -2.57 4.73 -1.42
N GLN A 143 -1.50 3.95 -1.36
CA GLN A 143 -1.55 2.55 -0.94
C GLN A 143 -2.05 2.42 0.51
N VAL A 144 -1.55 3.24 1.43
CA VAL A 144 -1.99 3.23 2.84
C VAL A 144 -3.49 3.55 2.95
N PHE A 145 -3.99 4.57 2.25
CA PHE A 145 -5.42 4.89 2.28
C PHE A 145 -6.30 3.80 1.66
N GLU A 146 -5.84 3.11 0.62
CA GLU A 146 -6.54 1.94 0.06
C GLU A 146 -6.61 0.80 1.07
N LEU A 147 -5.55 0.55 1.83
CA LEU A 147 -5.53 -0.49 2.84
C LEU A 147 -6.45 -0.15 4.03
N LEU A 148 -6.43 1.10 4.50
CA LEU A 148 -7.36 1.57 5.55
C LEU A 148 -8.82 1.48 5.08
N ALA A 149 -9.10 1.83 3.83
CA ALA A 149 -10.43 1.71 3.25
C ALA A 149 -10.88 0.25 3.14
N ALA A 150 -9.97 -0.66 2.74
CA ALA A 150 -10.26 -2.09 2.69
C ALA A 150 -10.57 -2.67 4.08
N LEU A 151 -9.83 -2.27 5.13
CA LEU A 151 -10.14 -2.65 6.52
C LEU A 151 -11.54 -2.18 6.94
N CYS A 152 -11.92 -0.94 6.59
CA CYS A 152 -13.26 -0.40 6.85
C CYS A 152 -14.39 -1.21 6.21
N ILE A 153 -14.13 -1.83 5.05
CA ILE A 153 -15.11 -2.61 4.29
C ILE A 153 -15.10 -4.08 4.74
N TYR A 154 -13.95 -4.57 5.18
CA TYR A 154 -13.74 -5.98 5.51
C TYR A 154 -14.60 -6.45 6.69
N SER A 155 -14.57 -5.72 7.80
CA SER A 155 -15.30 -6.09 9.02
C SER A 155 -15.54 -4.89 9.94
N VAL A 156 -16.45 -5.07 10.90
CA VAL A 156 -16.72 -4.05 11.94
C VAL A 156 -15.45 -3.76 12.76
N ASP A 157 -14.69 -4.79 13.10
CA ASP A 157 -13.42 -4.64 13.82
C ASP A 157 -12.37 -3.92 12.97
N GLY A 158 -12.26 -4.26 11.68
CA GLY A 158 -11.38 -3.56 10.74
C GLY A 158 -11.73 -2.08 10.60
N HIS A 159 -13.01 -1.73 10.58
CA HIS A 159 -13.50 -0.35 10.61
C HIS A 159 -13.13 0.37 11.90
N ALA A 160 -13.34 -0.26 13.05
CA ALA A 160 -12.96 0.29 14.35
C ALA A 160 -11.45 0.56 14.43
N LEU A 161 -10.63 -0.38 13.95
CA LEU A 161 -9.17 -0.25 13.90
C LEU A 161 -8.70 0.87 12.98
N ALA A 162 -9.34 1.05 11.81
CA ALA A 162 -9.00 2.14 10.91
C ALA A 162 -9.32 3.51 11.54
N LEU A 163 -10.45 3.63 12.23
CA LEU A 163 -10.82 4.84 12.97
C LEU A 163 -9.86 5.12 14.13
N ASP A 164 -9.50 4.10 14.89
CA ASP A 164 -8.53 4.17 15.98
C ASP A 164 -7.15 4.59 15.47
N ALA A 165 -6.69 4.03 14.36
CA ALA A 165 -5.41 4.38 13.76
C ALA A 165 -5.35 5.84 13.28
N LEU A 166 -6.46 6.39 12.77
CA LEU A 166 -6.57 7.81 12.41
C LEU A 166 -6.62 8.73 13.64
N ASP A 167 -7.27 8.29 14.73
CA ASP A 167 -7.28 9.06 15.98
C ASP A 167 -5.91 9.07 16.68
N HIS A 168 -5.22 7.92 16.64
CA HIS A 168 -3.84 7.81 17.07
C HIS A 168 -2.92 8.71 16.23
N TYR A 169 -3.05 8.67 14.90
CA TYR A 169 -2.28 9.53 14.00
C TYR A 169 -2.48 11.01 14.29
N LYS A 170 -3.73 11.45 14.54
CA LYS A 170 -4.03 12.81 15.00
C LYS A 170 -3.23 13.19 16.25
N THR A 171 -3.19 12.30 17.24
CA THR A 171 -2.48 12.55 18.50
C THR A 171 -0.97 12.66 18.27
N VAL A 172 -0.39 11.73 17.51
CA VAL A 172 1.05 11.72 17.17
C VAL A 172 1.45 12.95 16.34
N LYS A 173 0.57 13.41 15.44
CA LYS A 173 0.83 14.57 14.57
C LYS A 173 0.31 15.89 15.10
N ASN A 174 -0.18 15.91 16.33
CA ASN A 174 -0.76 17.08 16.97
C ASN A 174 -1.81 17.78 16.07
N GLN A 175 -2.61 16.99 15.36
CA GLN A 175 -3.72 17.49 14.56
C GLN A 175 -4.94 17.75 15.44
N GLN A 176 -5.76 18.70 15.03
CA GLN A 176 -7.00 19.02 15.76
C GLN A 176 -8.06 17.92 15.61
N TYR A 177 -8.12 17.28 14.45
CA TYR A 177 -9.16 16.30 14.13
C TYR A 177 -8.57 15.05 13.46
N ARG A 178 -9.15 13.88 13.73
CA ARG A 178 -8.69 12.58 13.21
C ARG A 178 -8.70 12.47 11.68
N PHE A 179 -9.60 13.19 11.03
CA PHE A 179 -9.72 13.19 9.57
C PHE A 179 -8.91 14.30 8.88
N SER A 180 -8.25 15.19 9.64
CA SER A 180 -7.45 16.28 9.07
C SER A 180 -6.43 15.79 8.05
N VAL A 181 -5.79 14.64 8.29
CA VAL A 181 -4.84 14.05 7.33
C VAL A 181 -5.46 13.81 5.95
N ILE A 182 -6.68 13.26 5.88
CA ILE A 182 -7.35 12.97 4.60
C ILE A 182 -7.68 14.27 3.86
N LEU A 183 -8.23 15.27 4.56
CA LEU A 183 -8.61 16.54 3.94
C LEU A 183 -7.40 17.35 3.50
N ASN A 184 -6.32 17.35 4.29
CA ASN A 184 -5.08 18.04 3.94
C ASN A 184 -4.48 17.45 2.66
N GLU A 185 -4.41 16.12 2.53
CA GLU A 185 -3.95 15.48 1.29
C GLU A 185 -4.87 15.80 0.11
N LEU A 186 -6.19 15.75 0.31
CA LEU A 186 -7.18 16.03 -0.75
C LEU A 186 -7.08 17.47 -1.26
N LEU A 187 -6.81 18.44 -0.38
CA LEU A 187 -6.60 19.85 -0.73
C LEU A 187 -5.26 20.11 -1.41
N ALA A 188 -4.22 19.34 -1.08
CA ALA A 188 -2.86 19.57 -1.51
C ALA A 188 -2.50 18.90 -2.85
N THR A 189 -3.36 18.02 -3.37
CA THR A 189 -3.08 17.21 -4.56
C THR A 189 -3.90 17.64 -5.77
N ASP A 190 -3.27 17.63 -6.95
CA ASP A 190 -3.91 17.68 -8.27
C ASP A 190 -3.94 16.31 -8.97
N ASN A 191 -3.33 15.29 -8.36
CA ASN A 191 -3.30 13.92 -8.85
C ASN A 191 -4.69 13.25 -8.74
N VAL A 192 -5.42 13.22 -9.85
CA VAL A 192 -6.79 12.67 -9.92
C VAL A 192 -6.91 11.23 -9.39
N PRO A 193 -6.06 10.25 -9.79
CA PRO A 193 -6.07 8.92 -9.19
C PRO A 193 -5.96 8.91 -7.66
N TYR A 194 -5.15 9.81 -7.08
CA TYR A 194 -5.01 9.90 -5.64
C TYR A 194 -6.25 10.54 -4.98
N MET A 195 -6.84 11.56 -5.60
CA MET A 195 -8.10 12.15 -5.14
C MET A 195 -9.23 11.13 -5.10
N ILE A 196 -9.32 10.26 -6.11
CA ILE A 196 -10.30 9.16 -6.13
C ILE A 196 -10.08 8.25 -4.93
N THR A 197 -8.84 7.83 -4.66
CA THR A 197 -8.51 7.02 -3.48
C THR A 197 -8.93 7.69 -2.18
N LEU A 198 -8.66 8.99 -2.00
CA LEU A 198 -9.01 9.74 -0.80
C LEU A 198 -10.54 9.82 -0.62
N LEU A 199 -11.29 10.10 -1.68
CA LEU A 199 -12.76 10.11 -1.65
C LEU A 199 -13.33 8.71 -1.36
N SER A 200 -12.72 7.66 -1.93
CA SER A 200 -13.07 6.27 -1.62
C SER A 200 -12.81 5.93 -0.15
N ALA A 201 -11.70 6.40 0.44
CA ALA A 201 -11.41 6.21 1.85
C ALA A 201 -12.42 6.93 2.76
N ILE A 202 -12.81 8.18 2.42
CA ILE A 202 -13.89 8.89 3.11
C ILE A 202 -15.19 8.09 3.08
N ASN A 203 -15.55 7.57 1.90
CA ASN A 203 -16.75 6.75 1.74
C ASN A 203 -16.67 5.46 2.56
N ALA A 204 -15.53 4.75 2.53
CA ALA A 204 -15.34 3.54 3.31
C ALA A 204 -15.46 3.81 4.82
N VAL A 205 -14.89 4.90 5.31
CA VAL A 205 -15.02 5.31 6.72
C VAL A 205 -16.48 5.62 7.09
N ILE A 206 -17.20 6.39 6.26
CA ILE A 206 -18.59 6.76 6.57
C ILE A 206 -19.52 5.55 6.48
N LEU A 207 -19.35 4.71 5.46
CA LEU A 207 -20.25 3.59 5.15
C LEU A 207 -19.88 2.29 5.87
N GLY A 208 -18.70 2.20 6.48
CA GLY A 208 -18.26 1.01 7.22
C GLY A 208 -19.01 0.76 8.54
N THR A 209 -19.84 1.72 8.99
CA THR A 209 -20.78 1.51 10.09
C THR A 209 -22.21 1.36 9.57
N GLU A 210 -22.92 0.34 10.05
CA GLU A 210 -24.34 0.12 9.76
C GLU A 210 -25.24 1.04 10.58
N GLU A 211 -24.79 1.49 11.76
CA GLU A 211 -25.57 2.36 12.63
C GLU A 211 -25.75 3.76 12.00
N LEU A 212 -27.01 4.14 11.75
CA LEU A 212 -27.35 5.42 11.14
C LEU A 212 -26.80 6.62 11.93
N ARG A 213 -26.82 6.55 13.26
CA ARG A 213 -26.34 7.63 14.12
C ARG A 213 -24.83 7.80 14.00
N ALA A 214 -24.05 6.72 14.15
CA ALA A 214 -22.59 6.74 13.99
C ALA A 214 -22.21 7.23 12.58
N ARG A 215 -22.88 6.73 11.54
CA ARG A 215 -22.68 7.19 10.15
C ARG A 215 -22.92 8.69 9.98
N THR A 216 -23.96 9.22 10.63
CA THR A 216 -24.28 10.66 10.59
C THR A 216 -23.22 11.47 11.32
N GLN A 217 -22.72 10.99 12.46
CA GLN A 217 -21.63 11.65 13.20
C GLN A 217 -20.34 11.70 12.37
N LEU A 218 -19.91 10.57 11.79
CA LEU A 218 -18.73 10.51 10.92
C LEU A 218 -18.85 11.49 9.74
N ARG A 219 -20.00 11.51 9.07
CA ARG A 219 -20.24 12.47 7.98
C ARG A 219 -20.14 13.91 8.47
N ASN A 220 -20.72 14.23 9.63
CA ASN A 220 -20.67 15.57 10.20
C ASN A 220 -19.25 16.01 10.59
N GLU A 221 -18.39 15.09 11.02
CA GLU A 221 -16.96 15.39 11.24
C GLU A 221 -16.27 15.83 9.94
N PHE A 222 -16.50 15.13 8.82
CA PHE A 222 -15.99 15.55 7.51
C PHE A 222 -16.58 16.89 7.03
N ILE A 223 -17.88 17.10 7.24
CA ILE A 223 -18.53 18.39 6.92
C ILE A 223 -17.91 19.52 7.74
N GLY A 224 -17.63 19.29 9.03
CA GLY A 224 -16.95 20.26 9.89
C GLY A 224 -15.54 20.62 9.42
N LEU A 225 -14.91 19.73 8.65
CA LEU A 225 -13.62 19.95 7.98
C LEU A 225 -13.77 20.51 6.55
N GLN A 226 -14.91 21.13 6.23
CA GLN A 226 -15.19 21.80 4.96
C GLN A 226 -15.18 20.86 3.73
N LEU A 227 -15.44 19.55 3.91
CA LEU A 227 -15.49 18.61 2.78
C LEU A 227 -16.45 19.08 1.68
N LEU A 228 -17.59 19.68 2.03
CA LEU A 228 -18.57 20.16 1.05
C LEU A 228 -17.99 21.23 0.11
N ASP A 229 -17.18 22.15 0.63
CA ASP A 229 -16.54 23.22 -0.14
C ASP A 229 -15.42 22.69 -1.06
N ILE A 230 -14.82 21.56 -0.69
CA ILE A 230 -13.85 20.86 -1.53
C ILE A 230 -14.59 20.16 -2.66
N LEU A 231 -15.66 19.43 -2.36
CA LEU A 231 -16.43 18.68 -3.35
C LEU A 231 -17.05 19.58 -4.42
N THR A 232 -17.44 20.82 -4.09
CA THR A 232 -17.94 21.77 -5.10
C THR A 232 -16.87 22.19 -6.11
N LYS A 233 -15.59 22.22 -5.72
CA LYS A 233 -14.47 22.50 -6.62
C LYS A 233 -14.10 21.31 -7.52
N LEU A 234 -14.56 20.11 -7.18
CA LEU A 234 -14.29 18.88 -7.95
C LEU A 234 -15.38 18.54 -8.97
N ARG A 235 -16.52 19.24 -8.92
CA ARG A 235 -17.62 19.12 -9.89
C ARG A 235 -17.33 19.91 -11.16
#